data_AF-V4M062-F1
#
_entry.id   AF-V4M062-F1
#
_cell.length_a   1.000
_cell.length_b   1.000
_cell.length_c   1.000
_cell.angle_alpha   90.00
_cell.angle_beta   90.00
_cell.angle_gamma   90.00
#
_symmetry.space_group_name_H-M   'P 1'
#
loop_
_entity.id
_entity.type
_entity.pdbx_description
1 polymer ?
#
loop_
_entity_poly.entity_id
_entity_poly.type
_entity_poly.pdbx_seq_one_letter_code
_entity_poly.pdbx_strand_id
1 'polypeptide(L)'
;MLFSPEPKTRREDLYDFNRELSALVTALRAERLTLVTGLRRTGKTSLLRVALGEAGVTHLYVDVRLSLYAGYRDIAEVFARSLEDLLRGSPLLPTG
;
A
#
# COMPACT_ATOMS: atom_id res chain seq x y z
N MET A 1 14.10 7.88 2.27
CA MET A 1 15.21 7.70 3.24
C MET A 1 15.04 6.41 4.03
N LEU A 2 16.10 5.60 4.08
CA LEU A 2 16.15 4.31 4.77
C LEU A 2 15.65 4.35 6.22
N PHE A 3 16.04 5.35 7.00
CA PHE A 3 15.67 5.45 8.42
C PHE A 3 14.43 6.29 8.73
N SER A 4 13.70 6.76 7.71
CA SER A 4 12.41 7.44 7.94
C SER A 4 11.41 6.51 8.64
N PRO A 5 10.64 6.98 9.65
CA PRO A 5 9.62 6.18 10.30
C PRO A 5 8.41 5.89 9.40
N GLU A 6 8.25 6.67 8.32
CA GLU A 6 7.14 6.52 7.39
C GLU A 6 7.26 5.27 6.51
N PRO A 7 6.14 4.67 6.07
CA PRO A 7 6.16 3.59 5.10
C PRO A 7 6.90 3.98 3.83
N LYS A 8 7.79 3.10 3.36
CA LYS A 8 8.62 3.36 2.18
C LYS A 8 7.78 3.34 0.91
N THR A 9 8.14 4.17 -0.05
CA THR A 9 7.52 4.24 -1.38
C THR A 9 8.49 3.95 -2.50
N ARG A 10 9.79 3.87 -2.21
CA ARG A 10 10.84 3.63 -3.19
C ARG A 10 11.64 2.39 -2.82
N ARG A 11 12.10 1.67 -3.85
CA ARG A 11 12.85 0.42 -3.68
C ARG A 11 14.17 0.62 -2.96
N GLU A 12 14.89 1.71 -3.24
CA GLU A 12 16.18 2.01 -2.59
C GLU A 12 16.06 2.23 -1.07
N ASP A 13 14.87 2.53 -0.58
CA ASP A 13 14.60 2.72 0.86
C ASP A 13 14.09 1.45 1.56
N LEU A 14 13.81 0.37 0.81
CA LEU A 14 13.22 -0.88 1.31
C LEU A 14 14.29 -1.95 1.55
N TYR A 15 14.87 -1.93 2.76
CA TYR A 15 15.96 -2.82 3.12
C TYR A 15 15.54 -4.29 3.26
N ASP A 16 16.22 -5.18 2.52
CA ASP A 16 16.14 -6.65 2.63
C ASP A 16 14.78 -7.31 2.29
N PHE A 17 13.93 -6.65 1.50
CA PHE A 17 12.65 -7.23 1.00
C PHE A 17 12.72 -7.70 -0.46
N ASN A 18 13.92 -7.99 -0.99
CA ASN A 18 14.08 -8.26 -2.43
C ASN A 18 13.22 -9.43 -2.92
N ARG A 19 13.13 -10.50 -2.13
CA ARG A 19 12.37 -11.71 -2.49
C ARG A 19 10.87 -11.48 -2.39
N GLU A 20 10.42 -10.87 -1.31
CA GLU A 20 9.03 -10.53 -1.03
C GLU A 20 8.49 -9.54 -2.06
N LEU A 21 9.29 -8.53 -2.41
CA LEU A 21 8.95 -7.54 -3.43
C LEU A 21 8.75 -8.21 -4.79
N SER A 22 9.69 -9.05 -5.21
CA SER A 22 9.59 -9.79 -6.47
C SER A 22 8.35 -10.70 -6.51
N ALA A 23 8.09 -11.43 -5.42
CA ALA A 23 6.93 -12.30 -5.29
C ALA A 23 5.62 -11.50 -5.35
N LEU A 24 5.53 -10.38 -4.64
CA LEU A 24 4.33 -9.55 -4.61
C LEU A 24 4.08 -8.88 -5.97
N VAL A 25 5.10 -8.34 -6.64
CA VAL A 25 4.96 -7.75 -7.98
C VAL A 25 4.46 -8.77 -9.00
N THR A 26 4.94 -10.01 -8.92
CA THR A 26 4.46 -11.11 -9.77
C THR A 26 3.00 -11.45 -9.44
N ALA A 27 2.68 -11.61 -8.15
CA ALA A 27 1.35 -11.97 -7.69
C ALA A 27 0.30 -10.92 -8.05
N LEU A 28 0.63 -9.62 -8.02
CA LEU A 28 -0.27 -8.54 -8.45
C LEU A 28 -0.80 -8.68 -9.88
N ARG A 29 -0.12 -9.45 -10.74
CA ARG A 29 -0.50 -9.68 -12.14
C ARG A 29 -1.08 -11.07 -12.41
N ALA A 30 -0.72 -12.05 -11.59
CA ALA A 30 -1.05 -13.45 -11.82
C ALA A 30 -2.18 -13.96 -10.90
N GLU A 31 -2.29 -13.38 -9.70
CA GLU A 31 -3.15 -13.91 -8.63
C GLU A 31 -4.36 -13.01 -8.39
N ARG A 32 -5.51 -13.63 -8.09
CA ARG A 32 -6.75 -12.89 -7.78
C ARG A 32 -6.79 -12.36 -6.35
N LEU A 33 -6.08 -13.02 -5.44
CA LEU A 33 -6.03 -12.67 -4.04
C LEU A 33 -4.62 -12.96 -3.51
N THR A 34 -4.02 -11.97 -2.86
CA THR A 34 -2.72 -12.10 -2.22
C THR A 34 -2.80 -11.54 -0.81
N LEU A 35 -2.34 -12.32 0.16
CA LEU A 35 -2.30 -11.90 1.55
C LEU A 35 -0.85 -11.59 1.96
N VAL A 36 -0.59 -10.35 2.36
CA VAL A 36 0.71 -9.93 2.91
C VAL A 36 0.63 -10.02 4.43
N THR A 37 1.24 -11.06 5.02
CA THR A 37 1.20 -11.33 6.46
C THR A 37 2.48 -10.92 7.18
N GLY A 38 2.44 -10.90 8.52
CA GLY A 38 3.60 -10.58 9.37
C GLY A 38 3.22 -9.76 10.61
N LEU A 39 4.15 -9.63 11.57
CA LEU A 39 3.92 -8.90 12.82
C LEU A 39 3.72 -7.38 12.61
N ARG A 40 3.17 -6.69 13.60
CA ARG A 40 3.04 -5.23 13.54
C ARG A 40 4.42 -4.58 13.38
N ARG A 41 4.51 -3.57 12.50
CA ARG A 41 5.74 -2.83 12.17
C ARG A 41 6.85 -3.63 11.46
N THR A 42 6.53 -4.76 10.82
CA THR A 42 7.49 -5.49 9.95
C THR A 42 7.56 -4.95 8.52
N GLY A 43 7.11 -3.72 8.24
CA GLY A 43 7.26 -3.13 6.90
C GLY A 43 6.25 -3.56 5.83
N LYS A 44 5.17 -4.28 6.17
CA LYS A 44 4.12 -4.69 5.20
C LYS A 44 3.57 -3.54 4.35
N THR A 45 3.27 -2.40 4.96
CA THR A 45 2.79 -1.21 4.25
C THR A 45 3.85 -0.68 3.27
N SER A 46 5.11 -0.67 3.67
CA SER A 46 6.24 -0.28 2.80
C SER A 46 6.37 -1.24 1.62
N LEU A 47 6.34 -2.55 1.86
CA LEU A 47 6.41 -3.58 0.83
C LEU A 47 5.28 -3.39 -0.22
N LEU A 48 4.05 -3.21 0.24
CA LEU A 48 2.90 -3.00 -0.65
C LEU A 48 3.06 -1.73 -1.49
N ARG A 49 3.41 -0.59 -0.88
CA ARG A 49 3.56 0.69 -1.59
C ARG A 49 4.67 0.63 -2.64
N VAL A 50 5.82 0.03 -2.29
CA VAL A 50 6.93 -0.16 -3.24
C VAL A 50 6.52 -1.12 -4.37
N ALA A 51 5.84 -2.23 -4.06
CA ALA A 51 5.39 -3.19 -5.07
C ALA A 51 4.39 -2.57 -6.06
N LEU A 52 3.46 -1.76 -5.58
CA LEU A 52 2.50 -1.06 -6.45
C LEU A 52 3.19 -0.06 -7.39
N GLY A 53 4.20 0.66 -6.88
CA GLY A 53 5.04 1.55 -7.69
C GLY A 53 5.84 0.81 -8.76
N GLU A 54 6.50 -0.29 -8.39
CA GLU A 54 7.31 -1.12 -9.31
C GLU A 54 6.44 -1.87 -10.33
N ALA A 55 5.26 -2.33 -9.91
CA ALA A 55 4.36 -3.06 -10.78
C ALA A 55 3.72 -2.16 -11.84
N GLY A 56 3.59 -0.85 -11.60
CA GLY A 56 2.98 0.08 -12.57
C GLY A 56 1.53 -0.29 -12.92
N VAL A 57 0.81 -0.92 -12.00
CA VAL A 57 -0.58 -1.32 -12.19
C VAL A 57 -1.52 -0.20 -11.75
N THR A 58 -2.61 0.01 -12.48
CA THR A 58 -3.70 0.86 -12.00
C THR A 58 -4.36 0.19 -10.81
N HIS A 59 -4.41 0.88 -9.68
CA HIS A 59 -4.84 0.30 -8.41
C HIS A 59 -5.54 1.33 -7.54
N LEU A 60 -6.49 0.85 -6.73
CA LEU A 60 -7.11 1.61 -5.67
C LEU A 60 -6.43 1.26 -4.34
N TYR A 61 -5.78 2.22 -3.68
CA TYR A 61 -5.19 2.01 -2.37
C TYR A 61 -6.17 2.46 -1.28
N VAL A 62 -6.69 1.51 -0.51
CA VAL A 62 -7.67 1.76 0.56
C VAL A 62 -7.02 1.51 1.91
N ASP A 63 -6.74 2.58 2.65
CA ASP A 63 -6.17 2.48 4.00
C ASP A 63 -7.28 2.37 5.05
N VAL A 64 -7.58 1.12 5.44
CA VAL A 64 -8.64 0.81 6.40
C VAL A 64 -8.17 0.83 7.86
N ARG A 65 -7.13 1.60 8.20
CA ARG A 65 -6.73 1.87 9.59
C ARG A 65 -7.75 2.77 10.29
N LEU A 66 -8.94 2.22 10.47
CA LEU A 66 -10.09 2.88 11.09
C LEU A 66 -10.14 2.64 12.60
N SER A 67 -10.86 3.50 13.30
CA SER A 67 -11.17 3.32 14.72
C SER A 67 -12.04 2.07 14.93
N LEU A 68 -11.99 1.49 16.14
CA LEU A 68 -12.85 0.35 16.52
C LEU A 68 -14.36 0.68 16.47
N TYR A 69 -14.72 1.96 16.40
CA TYR A 69 -16.11 2.44 16.30
C TYR A 69 -16.51 2.84 14.87
N ALA A 70 -15.69 2.51 13.87
CA ALA A 70 -16.00 2.88 12.50
C ALA A 70 -17.29 2.19 12.01
N GLY A 71 -18.20 3.00 11.50
CA GLY A 71 -19.43 2.55 10.88
C GLY A 71 -19.30 2.48 9.36
N TYR A 72 -20.41 2.10 8.71
CA TYR A 72 -20.48 2.01 7.26
C TYR A 72 -20.12 3.32 6.56
N ARG A 73 -20.47 4.47 7.15
CA ARG A 73 -20.16 5.80 6.58
C ARG A 73 -18.66 6.05 6.50
N ASP A 74 -17.89 5.66 7.51
CA ASP A 74 -16.44 5.84 7.53
C ASP A 74 -15.77 5.01 6.43
N ILE A 75 -16.22 3.78 6.23
CA ILE A 75 -15.73 2.89 5.16
C ILE A 75 -16.07 3.49 3.79
N ALA A 76 -17.32 3.94 3.60
CA ALA A 76 -17.75 4.56 2.36
C ALA A 76 -16.95 5.83 2.04
N GLU A 77 -16.63 6.63 3.07
CA GLU A 77 -15.83 7.84 2.93
C GLU A 77 -14.37 7.53 2.56
N VAL A 78 -13.73 6.56 3.22
CA VAL A 78 -12.37 6.11 2.85
C VAL A 78 -12.34 5.63 1.41
N PHE A 79 -13.34 4.83 0.99
CA PHE A 79 -13.41 4.33 -0.36
C PHE A 79 -13.61 5.46 -1.39
N ALA A 80 -14.51 6.41 -1.12
CA ALA A 80 -14.76 7.56 -1.99
C ALA A 80 -13.50 8.41 -2.17
N ARG A 81 -12.77 8.69 -1.07
CA ARG A 81 -11.50 9.43 -1.10
C ARG A 81 -10.45 8.70 -1.94
N SER A 82 -10.27 7.40 -1.70
CA SER A 82 -9.34 6.57 -2.50
C SER A 82 -9.69 6.60 -4.00
N LEU A 83 -10.99 6.61 -4.34
CA LEU A 83 -11.43 6.66 -5.73
C LEU A 83 -11.15 8.03 -6.37
N GLU A 84 -11.37 9.12 -5.65
CA GLU A 84 -11.00 10.46 -6.11
C GLU A 84 -9.50 10.58 -6.37
N ASP A 85 -8.66 10.04 -5.49
CA ASP A 85 -7.20 10.04 -5.66
C ASP A 85 -6.79 9.31 -6.94
N LEU A 86 -7.41 8.15 -7.20
CA LEU A 86 -7.21 7.39 -8.42
C LEU A 86 -7.60 8.19 -9.67
N LEU A 87 -8.77 8.83 -9.65
CA LEU A 87 -9.29 9.60 -10.79
C LEU A 87 -8.45 10.85 -11.09
N ARG A 88 -7.83 11.46 -10.08
CA ARG A 88 -6.97 12.64 -10.24
C ARG A 88 -5.57 12.31 -10.80
N GLY A 89 -5.21 11.03 -10.91
CA GLY A 89 -3.88 10.61 -11.36
C GLY A 89 -2.75 11.10 -10.44
N SER A 90 -3.07 11.40 -9.18
CA SER A 90 -2.13 12.02 -8.25
C SER A 90 -1.11 10.99 -7.77
N PRO A 91 0.21 11.27 -7.79
CA PRO A 91 1.18 10.42 -7.12
C PRO A 91 0.90 10.50 -5.62
N LEU A 92 0.45 9.39 -5.04
CA LEU A 92 0.04 9.23 -3.64
C LEU A 92 1.01 9.96 -2.68
N LEU A 93 0.64 11.17 -2.25
CA LEU A 93 1.38 11.98 -1.27
C LEU A 93 1.22 11.39 0.14
N PRO A 94 2.16 11.67 1.05
CA PRO A 94 2.29 10.97 2.32
C PRO A 94 1.19 11.40 3.28
N THR A 95 0.37 10.46 3.72
CA THR A 95 -0.48 10.61 4.90
C THR A 95 0.41 10.55 6.14
N GLY A 96 0.53 11.67 6.86
CA GLY A 96 1.08 11.72 8.22
C GLY A 96 0.12 11.17 9.27
#